data_AF-A0A2E8SSG1-F1
#
_entry.id   AF-A0A2E8SSG1-F1
#
_cell.length_a   1.000
_cell.length_b   1.000
_cell.length_c   1.000
_cell.angle_alpha   90.00
_cell.angle_beta   90.00
_cell.angle_gamma   90.00
#
_symmetry.space_group_name_H-M   'P 1'
#
loop_
_entity.id
_entity.type
_entity.pdbx_description
1 polymer ?
#
loop_
_entity_poly.entity_id
_entity_poly.type
_entity_poly.pdbx_seq_one_letter_code
_entity_poly.pdbx_strand_id
1 'polypeptide(L)' 'MPKKTLNIGLIGYRFMGKAHSNAWRQAPRFFDLKRDVRLHTICGRNTAEVEKARAQFGWDHAVNDWRAVVADPE' A
#
# COMPACT_ATOMS: atom_id res chain seq x y z
N MET A 1 -7.31 -1.83 24.07
CA MET A 1 -7.16 -2.97 23.14
C MET A 1 -6.48 -2.45 21.89
N PRO A 2 -5.51 -3.17 21.29
CA PRO A 2 -4.87 -2.74 20.04
C PRO A 2 -5.94 -2.60 18.94
N LYS A 3 -5.82 -1.56 18.09
CA LYS A 3 -6.75 -1.37 16.98
C LYS A 3 -6.52 -2.50 15.97
N LYS A 4 -7.59 -2.98 15.33
CA LYS A 4 -7.42 -3.93 14.21
C LYS A 4 -6.69 -3.20 13.07
N THR A 5 -5.73 -3.86 12.45
CA THR A 5 -5.02 -3.33 11.28
C THR A 5 -5.92 -3.39 10.05
N LEU A 6 -5.82 -2.37 9.20
CA LEU A 6 -6.34 -2.34 7.84
C LEU A 6 -5.17 -2.41 6.87
N ASN A 7 -5.09 -3.52 6.14
CA ASN A 7 -4.11 -3.73 5.09
C ASN A 7 -4.58 -3.02 3.81
N ILE A 8 -3.71 -2.19 3.26
CA ILE A 8 -3.99 -1.44 2.04
C ILE A 8 -3.37 -2.17 0.85
N GLY A 9 -4.15 -2.35 -0.21
CA GLY A 9 -3.67 -2.71 -1.54
C GLY A 9 -3.75 -1.49 -2.48
N LEU A 10 -2.67 -1.17 -3.19
CA LEU A 10 -2.63 -0.04 -4.14
C LEU A 10 -2.28 -0.51 -5.54
N ILE A 11 -3.23 -0.37 -6.47
CA ILE A 11 -3.03 -0.70 -7.89
C ILE A 11 -2.60 0.57 -8.64
N GLY A 12 -1.33 0.60 -9.06
CA GLY A 12 -0.72 1.75 -9.74
C GLY A 12 0.21 2.55 -8.83
N TYR A 13 1.49 2.63 -9.21
CA TYR A 13 2.57 3.14 -8.36
C TYR A 13 3.20 4.46 -8.85
N ARG A 14 2.75 5.02 -9.97
CA ARG A 14 3.36 6.24 -10.57
C ARG A 14 2.92 7.50 -9.80
N PHE A 15 2.53 8.57 -10.49
CA PHE A 15 2.20 9.87 -9.88
C PHE A 15 1.19 9.75 -8.72
N MET A 16 0.00 9.20 -8.99
CA MET A 16 -1.00 8.99 -7.93
C MET A 16 -0.55 7.93 -6.92
N GLY A 17 0.25 6.96 -7.34
CA GLY A 17 0.80 5.94 -6.45
C GLY A 17 1.65 6.55 -5.32
N LYS A 18 2.52 7.51 -5.67
CA LYS A 18 3.30 8.30 -4.71
C LYS A 18 2.38 9.11 -3.77
N ALA A 19 1.39 9.80 -4.33
CA ALA A 19 0.47 10.64 -3.56
C ALA A 19 -0.34 9.82 -2.54
N HIS A 20 -0.92 8.69 -2.97
CA HIS A 20 -1.66 7.80 -2.08
C HIS A 20 -0.77 7.13 -1.03
N SER A 21 0.46 6.73 -1.40
CA SER A 21 1.41 6.18 -0.42
C SER A 21 1.74 7.19 0.68
N ASN A 22 1.94 8.45 0.33
CA ASN A 22 2.12 9.51 1.32
C ASN A 22 0.85 9.69 2.16
N ALA A 23 -0.33 9.80 1.54
CA ALA A 23 -1.58 10.01 2.27
C ALA A 23 -1.83 8.91 3.32
N TRP A 24 -1.66 7.64 2.98
CA TRP A 24 -1.84 6.53 3.92
C TRP A 24 -0.85 6.56 5.08
N ARG A 25 0.40 6.93 4.81
CA ARG A 25 1.43 7.06 5.86
C ARG A 25 1.15 8.22 6.81
N GLN A 26 0.58 9.32 6.29
CA GLN A 26 0.33 10.51 7.07
C GLN A 26 -1.01 10.45 7.82
N ALA A 27 -2.04 9.81 7.28
CA ALA A 27 -3.38 9.76 7.86
C ALA A 27 -3.42 9.45 9.37
N PRO A 28 -2.76 8.40 9.90
CA PRO A 28 -2.78 8.11 11.34
C PRO A 28 -2.02 9.12 12.21
N ARG A 29 -1.23 10.03 11.61
CA ARG A 29 -0.53 11.12 12.33
C ARG A 29 -1.40 12.36 12.51
N PHE A 30 -2.37 12.56 11.62
CA PHE A 30 -3.26 13.73 11.63
C PHE A 30 -4.64 13.42 12.19
N PHE A 31 -5.08 12.17 12.12
CA PHE A 31 -6.41 11.75 12.51
C PHE A 31 -6.36 10.56 13.47
N ASP A 32 -7.24 10.56 14.48
CA ASP A 32 -7.47 9.38 15.31
C ASP A 32 -8.35 8.37 14.56
N LEU A 33 -7.71 7.51 13.78
CA LEU A 33 -8.39 6.50 12.97
C LEU A 33 -8.89 5.34 13.83
N LYS A 34 -10.04 4.75 13.47
CA LYS A 34 -10.58 3.55 14.15
C LYS A 34 -9.73 2.29 13.95
N ARG A 35 -8.79 2.31 13.01
CA ARG A 35 -7.94 1.18 12.59
C ARG A 35 -6.51 1.66 12.41
N ASP A 36 -5.56 0.77 12.67
CA ASP A 36 -4.17 1.01 12.27
C ASP A 36 -4.02 0.75 10.77
N VAL A 37 -3.13 1.47 10.10
CA VAL A 37 -2.96 1.38 8.64
C VAL A 37 -1.64 0.71 8.33
N ARG A 38 -1.68 -0.28 7.44
CA ARG A 38 -0.49 -0.97 6.91
C ARG A 38 -0.46 -0.87 5.38
N LEU A 39 0.64 -0.38 4.84
CA LEU A 39 0.88 -0.31 3.39
C LEU A 39 1.29 -1.70 2.90
N HIS A 40 0.31 -2.58 2.70
CA HIS A 40 0.54 -4.02 2.50
C HIS A 40 1.09 -4.35 1.12
N THR A 41 0.33 -4.12 0.05
CA THR A 41 0.69 -4.55 -1.31
C THR A 41 0.58 -3.41 -2.31
N ILE A 42 1.64 -3.14 -3.08
CA ILE A 42 1.62 -2.23 -4.23
C ILE A 42 1.68 -3.03 -5.55
N CYS A 43 0.91 -2.63 -6.55
CA CYS A 43 0.78 -3.36 -7.81
C CYS A 43 1.17 -2.53 -9.04
N GLY A 44 1.90 -3.15 -9.97
CA GLY A 44 2.31 -2.53 -11.22
C GLY A 44 2.84 -3.53 -12.25
N ARG A 45 2.47 -3.34 -13.53
CA ARG A 45 2.81 -4.28 -14.63
C ARG A 45 4.31 -4.52 -14.85
N ASN A 46 5.17 -3.57 -14.48
CA ASN A 46 6.62 -3.71 -14.59
C ASN A 46 7.19 -4.07 -13.22
N THR A 47 7.61 -5.32 -13.05
CA THR A 47 8.11 -5.89 -11.80
C THR A 47 9.28 -5.09 -11.21
N ALA A 48 10.27 -4.72 -12.04
CA ALA A 48 11.44 -3.99 -11.55
C ALA A 48 11.07 -2.59 -11.04
N GLU A 49 10.17 -1.90 -11.73
CA GLU A 49 9.77 -0.55 -11.38
C GLU A 49 8.79 -0.51 -10.18
N VAL A 50 7.88 -1.48 -10.08
CA VAL A 50 7.00 -1.59 -8.90
C VAL A 50 7.79 -1.98 -7.64
N GLU A 51 8.84 -2.80 -7.77
CA GLU A 51 9.70 -3.16 -6.66
C GLU A 51 10.51 -1.96 -6.15
N LYS A 52 11.03 -1.12 -7.06
CA LYS A 52 11.65 0.17 -6.68
C LYS A 52 10.65 1.06 -5.93
N ALA A 53 9.42 1.15 -6.41
CA ALA A 53 8.38 1.95 -5.78
C ALA A 53 7.97 1.38 -4.41
N ARG A 54 7.92 0.05 -4.25
CA ARG A 54 7.67 -0.64 -2.98
C ARG A 54 8.69 -0.22 -1.93
N ALA A 55 9.97 -0.34 -2.26
CA ALA A 55 11.06 0.07 -1.37
C ALA A 55 11.02 1.58 -1.07
N GLN A 56 10.85 2.42 -2.08
CA GLN A 56 10.83 3.88 -1.94
C GLN A 56 9.64 4.38 -1.10
N PHE A 57 8.47 3.79 -1.28
CA PHE A 57 7.23 4.24 -0.65
C PHE A 57 6.86 3.44 0.62
N GLY A 58 7.67 2.46 1.00
CA GLY A 58 7.52 1.72 2.25
C GLY A 58 6.33 0.77 2.24
N TRP A 59 6.15 0.02 1.16
CA TRP A 59 5.18 -1.08 1.06
C TRP A 59 5.84 -2.41 1.40
N ASP A 60 5.08 -3.34 1.96
CA ASP A 60 5.63 -4.64 2.37
C ASP A 60 5.84 -5.56 1.16
N HIS A 61 4.86 -5.58 0.24
CA HIS A 61 4.82 -6.48 -0.90
C HIS A 61 4.64 -5.70 -2.22
N ALA A 62 5.20 -6.25 -3.31
CA ALA A 62 4.96 -5.79 -4.67
C ALA A 62 4.47 -6.94 -5.53
N VAL A 63 3.47 -6.68 -6.36
CA VAL A 63 2.95 -7.65 -7.33
C VAL A 63 2.79 -7.01 -8.70
N ASN A 64 2.77 -7.84 -9.75
CA ASN A 64 2.62 -7.40 -11.13
C ASN A 64 1.24 -7.71 -11.74
N ASP A 65 0.37 -8.44 -11.01
CA ASP A 65 -1.03 -8.67 -11.36
C ASP A 65 -1.95 -8.14 -10.26
N TRP A 66 -2.91 -7.30 -10.63
CA TRP A 66 -3.86 -6.73 -9.69
C TRP A 66 -4.84 -7.79 -9.15
N ARG A 67 -5.05 -8.89 -9.89
CA ARG A 67 -5.90 -9.99 -9.43
C ARG A 67 -5.31 -10.65 -8.20
N ALA A 68 -3.98 -10.71 -8.09
CA ALA A 68 -3.31 -11.21 -6.89
C ALA A 68 -3.65 -10.37 -5.67
N VAL A 69 -3.75 -9.03 -5.80
CA VAL A 69 -4.15 -8.14 -4.71
C VAL A 69 -5.60 -8.39 -4.26
N VAL A 70 -6.51 -8.68 -5.20
CA VAL A 70 -7.94 -8.92 -4.89
C VAL A 70 -8.17 -10.31 -4.30
N ALA A 71 -7.38 -11.29 -4.71
CA ALA A 71 -7.46 -12.67 -4.22
C ALA A 71 -6.70 -12.90 -2.90
N ASP A 72 -5.87 -11.94 -2.49
CA ASP A 72 -5.13 -12.00 -1.22
C ASP A 72 -6.10 -11.88 -0.04
N PRO A 73 -6.22 -12.90 0.83
CA PRO A 73 -7.11 -12.86 1.97
C PRO A 73 -6.59 -11.98 3.12
N GLU A 74 -5.34 -11.51 3.05
CA GLU A 74 -4.71 -10.67 4.09
C GLU A 74 -4.95 -9.17 3.91
#